data_AF-R9HUK9-F1
#
_entry.id   AF-R9HUK9-F1
#
_cell.length_a   1.000
_cell.length_b   1.000
_cell.length_c   1.000
_cell.angle_alpha   90.00
_cell.angle_beta   90.00
_cell.angle_gamma   90.00
#
_symmetry.space_group_name_H-M   'P 1'
#
loop_
_entity.id
_entity.type
_entity.pdbx_description
1 polymer ?
#
loop_
_entity_poly.entity_id
_entity_poly.type
_entity_poly.pdbx_seq_one_letter_code
_entity_poly.pdbx_strand_id
1 'polypeptide(L)'
;MVRLYCRKKEGNKQLCPRCEELLGYARIRLSRCPFGENKSTCRQCSIHCYKPEMKERMRKVMRYAGPRMLLYHPVAALCHLWQEYVHQYLTKRFGVPRQEQHKQ
;
A
#
# COMPACT_ATOMS: atom_id res chain seq x y z
N MET A 1 -3.24 7.62 -1.99
CA MET A 1 -2.42 7.37 -3.19
C MET A 1 -2.85 8.15 -4.44
N VAL A 2 -4.08 8.02 -4.96
CA VAL A 2 -4.48 8.64 -6.26
C VAL A 2 -4.41 10.18 -6.21
N ARG A 3 -4.88 10.80 -5.12
CA ARG A 3 -4.72 12.26 -4.88
C ARG A 3 -3.28 12.74 -4.93
N LEU A 4 -2.37 11.98 -4.32
CA LEU A 4 -0.94 12.31 -4.29
C LEU A 4 -0.33 12.23 -5.69
N TYR A 5 -0.70 11.19 -6.45
CA TYR A 5 -0.30 11.05 -7.85
C TYR A 5 -0.77 12.25 -8.69
N CYS A 6 -2.05 12.61 -8.59
CA CYS A 6 -2.60 13.74 -9.33
C CYS A 6 -1.89 15.06 -8.98
N ARG A 7 -1.70 15.35 -7.69
CA ARG A 7 -1.04 16.59 -7.25
C ARG A 7 0.44 16.68 -7.65
N LYS A 8 1.19 15.57 -7.55
CA LYS A 8 2.65 15.58 -7.76
C LYS A 8 3.07 15.29 -9.19
N LYS A 9 2.28 14.52 -9.96
CA LYS A 9 2.58 14.19 -11.36
C LYS A 9 1.88 15.13 -12.34
N GLU A 10 0.59 15.38 -12.16
CA GLU A 10 -0.19 16.24 -13.06
C GLU A 10 -0.14 17.72 -12.64
N GLY A 11 0.38 18.04 -11.45
CA GLY A 11 0.51 19.42 -10.96
C GLY A 11 -0.81 20.10 -10.57
N ASN A 12 -1.94 19.38 -10.64
CA ASN A 12 -3.26 19.92 -10.35
C ASN A 12 -3.51 20.03 -8.84
N LYS A 13 -4.10 21.15 -8.38
CA LYS A 13 -4.48 21.33 -6.96
C LYS A 13 -5.62 20.39 -6.53
N GLN A 14 -6.49 20.04 -7.48
CA GLN A 14 -7.66 19.16 -7.31
C GLN A 14 -7.50 17.86 -8.13
N LEU A 15 -8.36 16.84 -7.90
CA LEU A 15 -8.32 15.65 -8.76
C LEU A 15 -8.71 16.04 -10.18
N CYS A 16 -7.86 15.70 -11.15
CA CYS A 16 -8.25 15.77 -12.55
C CYS A 16 -9.31 14.69 -12.86
N PRO A 17 -10.15 14.89 -13.88
CA PRO A 17 -11.23 13.94 -14.24
C PRO A 17 -10.71 12.52 -14.49
N ARG A 18 -9.51 12.37 -15.05
CA ARG A 18 -8.86 11.05 -15.25
C ARG A 18 -8.54 10.32 -13.95
N CYS A 19 -8.13 11.04 -12.90
CA CYS A 19 -7.81 10.47 -11.59
C CYS A 19 -9.08 10.20 -10.79
N GLU A 20 -10.08 11.06 -10.93
CA GLU A 20 -11.40 10.87 -10.33
C GLU A 20 -12.11 9.64 -10.91
N GLU A 21 -12.10 9.48 -12.23
CA GLU A 21 -12.62 8.29 -12.91
C GLU A 21 -11.97 7.00 -12.39
N LEU A 22 -10.64 6.98 -12.28
CA LEU A 22 -9.89 5.83 -11.76
C LEU A 22 -10.28 5.50 -10.30
N LEU A 23 -10.47 6.53 -9.48
CA LEU A 23 -10.86 6.39 -8.07
C LEU A 23 -12.32 5.93 -7.95
N GLY A 24 -13.22 6.50 -8.73
CA GLY A 24 -14.63 6.10 -8.81
C GLY A 24 -14.77 4.65 -9.26
N TYR A 25 -14.05 4.27 -10.31
CA TYR A 25 -13.98 2.89 -10.78
C TYR A 25 -13.52 1.93 -9.68
N ALA A 26 -12.45 2.28 -8.95
CA ALA A 26 -11.97 1.46 -7.85
C ALA A 26 -13.02 1.29 -6.73
N ARG A 27 -13.71 2.37 -6.35
CA ARG A 27 -14.76 2.35 -5.32
C ARG A 27 -15.93 1.45 -5.72
N ILE A 28 -16.41 1.56 -6.96
CA ILE A 28 -17.51 0.72 -7.46
C ILE A 28 -17.14 -0.77 -7.44
N ARG A 29 -15.88 -1.12 -7.78
CA ARG A 29 -15.42 -2.51 -7.72
C ARG A 29 -15.22 -3.01 -6.30
N LEU A 30 -14.82 -2.13 -5.38
CA LEU A 30 -14.72 -2.46 -3.95
C LEU A 30 -16.11 -2.71 -3.34
N SER A 31 -17.10 -1.86 -3.64
CA SER A 31 -18.45 -2.01 -3.10
C SER A 31 -19.16 -3.27 -3.61
N ARG A 32 -18.81 -3.75 -4.79
CA ARG A 32 -19.33 -5.01 -5.38
C ARG A 32 -18.42 -6.21 -5.14
N CYS A 33 -17.42 -6.10 -4.27
CA CYS A 33 -16.46 -7.18 -4.07
C CYS A 33 -17.08 -8.28 -3.19
N PRO A 34 -17.10 -9.55 -3.64
CA PRO A 34 -17.70 -10.64 -2.88
C PRO A 34 -16.92 -10.96 -1.59
N PHE A 35 -15.63 -10.59 -1.53
CA PHE A 35 -14.78 -10.81 -0.35
C PHE A 35 -14.96 -9.74 0.74
N GLY A 36 -15.62 -8.62 0.45
CA GLY A 36 -15.86 -7.54 1.41
C GLY A 36 -14.59 -7.11 2.16
N GLU A 37 -14.65 -7.17 3.50
CA GLU A 37 -13.56 -6.79 4.40
C GLU A 37 -12.47 -7.86 4.58
N ASN A 38 -12.79 -9.14 4.36
CA ASN A 38 -11.83 -10.26 4.43
C ASN A 38 -10.94 -10.36 3.17
N LYS A 39 -10.83 -9.26 2.43
CA LYS A 39 -10.19 -9.21 1.12
C LYS A 39 -8.67 -9.13 1.26
N SER A 40 -7.98 -10.07 0.63
CA SER A 40 -6.53 -9.99 0.41
C SER A 40 -6.18 -8.90 -0.63
N THR A 41 -4.90 -8.61 -0.83
CA THR A 41 -4.50 -7.57 -1.79
C THR A 41 -5.07 -7.84 -3.19
N CYS A 42 -5.53 -6.80 -3.92
CA CYS A 42 -6.06 -6.95 -5.28
C CYS A 42 -5.11 -7.66 -6.26
N ARG A 43 -3.81 -7.76 -5.93
CA ARG A 43 -2.80 -8.50 -6.69
C ARG A 43 -2.92 -10.02 -6.53
N GLN A 44 -3.33 -10.49 -5.35
CA GLN A 44 -3.46 -11.90 -4.98
C GLN A 44 -4.92 -12.41 -5.03
N CYS A 45 -5.86 -11.52 -5.37
CA CYS A 45 -7.26 -11.88 -5.52
C CYS A 45 -7.42 -12.94 -6.62
N SER A 46 -8.13 -14.03 -6.30
CA SER A 46 -8.43 -15.12 -7.24
C SER A 46 -9.32 -14.66 -8.40
N ILE A 47 -10.20 -13.68 -8.14
CA ILE A 47 -11.16 -13.18 -9.13
C ILE A 47 -10.56 -12.00 -9.92
N HIS A 48 -10.57 -12.09 -11.25
CA HIS A 48 -10.10 -11.00 -12.12
C HIS A 48 -11.16 -9.91 -12.31
N CYS A 49 -11.34 -9.07 -11.28
CA CYS A 49 -12.34 -8.01 -11.29
C CYS A 49 -11.89 -6.69 -11.93
N TYR A 50 -10.66 -6.53 -12.42
CA TYR A 50 -10.21 -5.25 -12.99
C TYR A 50 -10.07 -5.36 -14.50
N LYS A 51 -10.54 -4.35 -15.25
CA LYS A 51 -10.16 -4.24 -16.68
C LYS A 51 -8.63 -4.13 -16.78
N PRO A 52 -7.97 -4.82 -17.74
CA PRO A 52 -6.50 -4.85 -17.84
C PRO A 52 -5.90 -3.45 -17.98
N GLU A 53 -6.53 -2.58 -18.78
CA GLU A 53 -6.10 -1.19 -18.96
C GLU A 53 -6.17 -0.37 -17.65
N MET A 54 -7.30 -0.45 -16.94
CA MET A 54 -7.48 0.21 -15.64
C MET A 54 -6.53 -0.34 -14.57
N LYS A 55 -6.22 -1.64 -14.63
CA LYS A 55 -5.27 -2.32 -13.74
C LYS A 55 -3.87 -1.75 -13.93
N GLU A 56 -3.47 -1.53 -15.18
CA GLU A 56 -2.17 -0.95 -15.51
C GLU A 56 -2.07 0.51 -15.06
N ARG A 57 -3.13 1.30 -15.28
CA ARG A 57 -3.22 2.68 -14.76
C ARG A 57 -3.09 2.71 -13.24
N MET A 58 -3.81 1.83 -12.53
CA MET A 58 -3.71 1.72 -11.08
C MET A 58 -2.31 1.29 -10.62
N ARG A 59 -1.66 0.35 -11.33
CA ARG A 59 -0.26 -0.05 -11.05
C ARG A 59 0.71 1.13 -11.21
N LYS A 60 0.56 1.97 -12.24
CA LYS A 60 1.38 3.18 -12.42
C LYS A 60 1.22 4.14 -11.26
N VAL A 61 -0.03 4.37 -10.82
CA VAL A 61 -0.33 5.20 -9.64
C VAL A 61 0.29 4.60 -8.37
N MET A 62 0.10 3.30 -8.13
CA MET A 62 0.67 2.59 -6.98
C MET A 62 2.21 2.64 -6.96
N ARG A 63 2.86 2.42 -8.11
CA ARG A 63 4.33 2.47 -8.22
C ARG A 63 4.89 3.87 -7.95
N TYR A 64 4.16 4.92 -8.33
CA TYR A 64 4.58 6.30 -8.11
C TYR A 64 4.26 6.79 -6.69
N ALA A 65 3.09 6.44 -6.16
CA ALA A 65 2.60 6.88 -4.85
C ALA A 65 3.11 6.02 -3.69
N GLY A 66 3.41 4.74 -3.92
CA GLY A 66 3.90 3.79 -2.92
C GLY A 66 5.16 4.26 -2.18
N PRO A 67 6.30 4.44 -2.85
CA PRO A 67 7.54 4.90 -2.20
C PRO A 67 7.38 6.31 -1.60
N ARG A 68 6.54 7.16 -2.20
CA ARG A 68 6.27 8.51 -1.68
C ARG A 68 5.38 8.51 -0.44
N MET A 69 4.51 7.53 -0.26
CA MET A 69 3.75 7.37 1.00
C MET A 69 4.66 6.92 2.14
N LEU A 70 5.72 6.16 1.85
CA LEU A 70 6.74 5.79 2.84
C LEU A 70 7.50 7.02 3.39
N LEU A 71 7.63 8.09 2.60
CA LEU A 71 8.31 9.32 2.99
C LEU A 71 7.50 10.21 3.97
N TYR A 72 6.20 9.98 4.15
CA TYR A 72 5.37 10.79 5.06
C TYR A 72 5.37 10.26 6.50
N HIS A 73 5.77 9.01 6.76
CA HIS A 73 5.95 8.45 8.11
C HIS A 73 7.40 7.99 8.34
N PRO A 74 8.40 8.89 8.29
CA PRO A 74 9.80 8.53 8.47
C PRO A 74 10.08 7.97 9.87
N VAL A 75 9.37 8.46 10.91
CA VAL A 75 9.58 8.06 12.31
C VAL A 75 9.06 6.64 12.59
N ALA A 76 7.92 6.24 12.02
CA ALA A 76 7.40 4.87 12.19
C ALA A 76 8.29 3.86 11.46
N ALA A 77 8.79 4.22 10.27
CA ALA A 77 9.72 3.38 9.52
C ALA A 77 11.09 3.28 10.22
N LEU A 78 11.63 4.39 10.77
CA LEU A 78 12.88 4.38 11.53
C LEU A 78 12.77 3.65 12.86
N CYS A 79 11.66 3.79 13.59
CA CYS A 79 11.46 3.08 14.86
C CYS A 79 11.36 1.56 14.62
N HIS A 80 10.63 1.14 13.58
CA HIS A 80 10.58 -0.28 13.19
C HIS A 80 11.93 -0.80 12.67
N LEU A 81 12.64 -0.03 11.83
CA LEU A 81 13.98 -0.42 11.37
C LEU A 81 14.97 -0.49 12.53
N TRP A 82 14.93 0.42 13.50
CA TRP A 82 15.82 0.37 14.66
C TRP A 82 15.54 -0.84 15.53
N GLN A 83 14.26 -1.17 15.75
CA GLN A 83 13.84 -2.34 16.52
C GLN A 83 14.23 -3.65 15.80
N GLU A 84 14.08 -3.74 14.47
CA GLU A 84 14.57 -4.89 13.69
C GLU A 84 16.11 -4.95 13.61
N TYR A 85 16.79 -3.81 13.47
CA TYR A 85 18.25 -3.75 13.33
C TYR A 85 18.95 -4.12 14.63
N VAL A 86 18.45 -3.63 15.78
CA VAL A 86 18.92 -4.04 17.12
C VAL A 86 18.63 -5.52 17.36
N HIS A 87 17.47 -6.03 16.94
CA HIS A 87 17.12 -7.43 17.13
C HIS A 87 17.95 -8.39 16.25
N GLN A 88 18.26 -8.03 14.99
CA GLN A 88 19.17 -8.80 14.14
C GLN A 88 20.62 -8.75 14.63
N TYR A 89 21.08 -7.60 15.14
CA TYR A 89 22.44 -7.46 15.67
C TYR A 89 22.62 -8.24 16.98
N LEU A 90 21.64 -8.20 17.90
CA LEU A 90 21.64 -8.97 19.15
C LEU A 90 21.47 -10.48 18.92
N THR A 91 20.59 -10.91 18.00
CA THR A 91 20.42 -12.36 17.73
C THR A 91 21.63 -12.97 17.04
N LYS A 92 22.31 -12.25 16.14
CA LYS A 92 23.57 -12.75 15.55
C LYS A 92 24.73 -12.80 16.54
N ARG A 93 24.74 -11.96 17.58
CA ARG A 93 25.83 -11.94 18.59
C ARG A 93 25.58 -12.89 19.77
N PHE A 94 24.34 -13.15 20.15
CA PHE A 94 23.99 -13.90 21.36
C PHE A 94 23.11 -15.14 21.17
N GLY A 95 22.67 -15.50 19.96
CA GLY A 95 22.05 -16.81 19.70
C GLY A 95 20.86 -17.17 20.60
N VAL A 96 19.96 -16.23 20.89
CA VAL A 96 18.78 -16.46 21.74
C VAL A 96 17.54 -16.73 20.88
N PRO A 97 16.78 -17.82 21.12
CA PRO A 97 15.63 -18.20 20.33
C PRO A 97 14.40 -17.32 20.59
N ARG A 98 13.59 -17.21 19.55
CA ARG A 98 12.31 -16.48 19.46
C ARG A 98 11.21 -17.24 20.21
N GLN A 99 10.67 -16.67 21.30
CA GLN A 99 9.40 -17.07 21.91
C GLN A 99 8.54 -15.81 22.08
N GLU A 100 7.50 -15.67 21.25
CA GLU A 100 6.07 -15.83 21.59
C GLU A 100 5.43 -14.48 21.98
N GLN A 101 4.67 -13.89 21.05
CA GLN A 101 3.20 -13.85 21.09
C GLN A 101 2.63 -13.01 22.26
N HIS A 102 2.22 -11.79 21.92
CA HIS A 102 1.16 -11.03 22.59
C HIS A 102 0.34 -10.48 21.41
N LYS A 103 -0.86 -10.94 21.04
CA LYS A 103 -2.05 -11.36 21.81
C LYS A 103 -2.39 -10.36 22.91
N GLN A 104 -3.02 -9.27 22.48
CA GLN A 104 -4.17 -8.68 23.17
C GLN A 104 -5.21 -8.37 22.10
#